data_AF-A0AAN6RE71-F1
#
_entry.id   AF-A0AAN6RE71-F1
#
_cell.length_a   1.000
_cell.length_b   1.000
_cell.length_c   1.000
_cell.angle_alpha   90.00
_cell.angle_beta   90.00
_cell.angle_gamma   90.00
#
_symmetry.space_group_name_H-M   'P 1'
#
loop_
_entity.id
_entity.type
_entity.pdbx_description
1 polymer ?
#
loop_
_entity_poly.entity_id
_entity_poly.type
_entity_poly.pdbx_seq_one_letter_code
_entity_poly.pdbx_strand_id
1 'polypeptide(L)'
;MRNITPAMLFGAPIEDIFEIPIPDPSTYEFPFSTFYELQMSSFQLRNASALFARTMATKIFVKTQLAPDDFTRQSELLNAHHSWFRALKKLELAKVLTKEEEIMAASLKLGYYSTYILIDCALSLRQTNFDAHLEYFKAINHNAKIILDSMGLRTARSPDTQQGLNEKTLQVLNRASNEDGVSKAGAHFTFEISVIPPLHFVATRCRCPIVRREAVALLETNPPREGLWDVETHIAVAKRVIEIEESVLDPVTGWPAESSRLWCSVHDGRGYSDGKIMVTFAYAEWAQDRVPQADDLRPFTGAAERPDAQWVEKIG
;
A
#
# COMPACT_ATOMS: atom_id res chain seq x y z
N MET A 1 -14.67 8.02 10.49
CA MET A 1 -13.77 8.48 9.41
C MET A 1 -12.76 7.41 8.97
N ARG A 2 -13.15 6.12 8.92
CA ARG A 2 -12.23 4.98 8.70
C ARG A 2 -11.98 4.63 7.22
N ASN A 3 -12.99 4.82 6.37
CA ASN A 3 -12.93 4.49 4.93
C ASN A 3 -12.44 5.65 4.04
N ILE A 4 -11.93 6.73 4.63
CA ILE A 4 -11.59 7.96 3.89
C ILE A 4 -10.30 7.79 3.12
N THR A 5 -9.25 7.27 3.77
CA THR A 5 -7.96 7.04 3.11
C THR A 5 -8.11 6.15 1.87
N PRO A 6 -8.75 4.95 1.93
CA PRO A 6 -8.99 4.17 0.72
C PRO A 6 -9.78 4.93 -0.36
N ALA A 7 -10.87 5.63 0.01
CA ALA A 7 -11.66 6.39 -0.94
C ALA A 7 -10.86 7.48 -1.67
N MET A 8 -10.04 8.25 -0.93
CA MET A 8 -9.16 9.27 -1.51
C MET A 8 -8.08 8.66 -2.42
N LEU A 9 -7.50 7.52 -2.03
CA LEU A 9 -6.52 6.79 -2.85
C LEU A 9 -7.12 6.29 -4.18
N PHE A 10 -8.42 5.98 -4.20
CA PHE A 10 -9.17 5.62 -5.42
C PHE A 10 -9.83 6.81 -6.12
N GLY A 11 -9.49 8.05 -5.75
CA GLY A 11 -9.88 9.23 -6.49
C GLY A 11 -11.11 9.98 -5.96
N ALA A 12 -11.81 9.47 -4.94
CA ALA A 12 -12.99 10.15 -4.40
C ALA A 12 -12.60 11.52 -3.78
N PRO A 13 -13.29 12.61 -4.14
CA PRO A 13 -13.00 13.95 -3.64
C PRO A 13 -13.63 14.16 -2.27
N ILE A 14 -13.15 13.42 -1.28
CA ILE A 14 -13.70 13.41 0.06
C ILE A 14 -13.52 14.76 0.77
N GLU A 15 -12.42 15.45 0.43
CA GLU A 15 -12.08 16.81 0.85
C GLU A 15 -13.13 17.86 0.48
N ASP A 16 -13.94 17.62 -0.57
CA ASP A 16 -15.02 18.53 -0.96
C ASP A 16 -16.26 18.39 -0.04
N ILE A 17 -16.32 17.32 0.76
CA ILE A 17 -17.47 16.96 1.59
C ILE A 17 -17.24 17.33 3.06
N PHE A 18 -16.02 17.22 3.57
CA PHE A 18 -15.66 17.62 4.94
C PHE A 18 -14.18 17.95 5.11
N GLU A 19 -13.89 18.79 6.10
CA GLU A 19 -12.52 19.17 6.47
C GLU A 19 -11.76 17.99 7.10
N ILE A 20 -10.58 17.70 6.57
CA ILE A 20 -9.68 16.68 7.11
C ILE A 20 -8.68 17.38 8.05
N PRO A 21 -8.79 17.21 9.38
CA PRO A 21 -7.90 17.87 10.31
C PRO A 21 -6.47 17.31 10.18
N ILE A 22 -5.48 18.19 10.31
CA ILE A 22 -4.07 17.79 10.39
C ILE A 22 -3.71 17.66 11.87
N PRO A 23 -3.18 16.52 12.30
CA PRO A 23 -2.82 16.34 13.71
C PRO A 23 -1.63 17.22 14.09
N ASP A 24 -1.74 17.88 15.23
CA ASP A 24 -0.64 18.59 15.87
C ASP A 24 0.36 17.56 16.46
N PRO A 25 1.67 17.63 16.12
CA PRO A 25 2.68 16.72 16.65
C PRO A 25 2.70 16.62 18.18
N SER A 26 2.36 17.70 18.91
CA SER A 26 2.31 17.74 20.37
C SER A 26 1.25 16.80 20.96
N THR A 27 0.22 16.46 20.18
CA THR A 27 -0.82 15.48 20.55
C THR A 27 -0.22 14.11 20.89
N TYR A 28 0.96 13.80 20.35
CA TYR A 28 1.62 12.50 20.51
C TYR A 28 2.74 12.51 21.57
N GLU A 29 2.95 13.63 22.26
CA GLU A 29 3.93 13.73 23.35
C GLU A 29 3.43 13.04 24.63
N PHE A 30 2.11 12.95 24.80
CA PHE A 30 1.48 12.23 25.89
C PHE A 30 1.50 10.72 25.64
N PRO A 31 1.82 9.90 26.66
CA PRO A 31 1.87 8.45 26.50
C PRO A 31 0.45 7.89 26.27
N PHE A 32 0.31 7.05 25.25
CA PHE A 32 -0.87 6.22 25.07
C PHE A 32 -0.86 5.08 26.09
N SER A 33 -2.04 4.71 26.59
CA SER A 33 -2.20 3.61 27.54
C SER A 33 -2.45 2.28 26.83
N THR A 34 -3.03 2.30 25.62
CA THR A 34 -3.42 1.10 24.87
C THR A 34 -3.10 1.20 23.38
N PHE A 35 -2.95 0.04 22.73
CA PHE A 35 -2.81 -0.04 21.26
C PHE A 35 -4.07 0.43 20.53
N TYR A 36 -5.24 0.32 21.16
CA TYR A 36 -6.49 0.83 20.62
C TYR A 36 -6.48 2.36 20.52
N GLU A 37 -6.00 3.06 21.56
CA GLU A 37 -5.85 4.52 21.52
C GLU A 37 -4.85 4.98 20.44
N LEU A 38 -3.70 4.29 20.34
CA LEU A 38 -2.74 4.50 19.25
C LEU A 38 -3.38 4.29 17.88
N GLN A 39 -4.19 3.25 17.71
CA GLN A 39 -4.87 3.00 16.45
C GLN A 39 -5.85 4.09 16.11
N MET A 40 -6.69 4.52 17.04
CA MET A 40 -7.66 5.59 16.79
C MET A 40 -6.96 6.90 16.40
N SER A 41 -5.83 7.23 17.04
CA SER A 41 -5.06 8.43 16.72
C SER A 41 -4.35 8.34 15.36
N SER A 42 -4.01 7.13 14.89
CA SER A 42 -3.39 6.93 13.58
C SER A 42 -4.29 7.33 12.41
N PHE A 43 -5.61 7.26 12.57
CA PHE A 43 -6.55 7.50 11.48
C PHE A 43 -6.51 8.93 10.97
N GLN A 44 -6.43 9.91 11.86
CA GLN A 44 -6.32 11.33 11.50
C GLN A 44 -5.02 11.59 10.75
N LEU A 45 -3.91 11.05 11.26
CA LEU A 45 -2.59 11.18 10.64
C LEU A 45 -2.55 10.58 9.23
N ARG A 46 -3.08 9.36 9.05
CA ARG A 46 -3.16 8.73 7.72
C ARG A 46 -4.03 9.51 6.75
N ASN A 47 -5.19 10.02 7.20
CA ASN A 47 -6.08 10.81 6.35
C ASN A 47 -5.40 12.12 5.90
N ALA A 48 -4.76 12.84 6.83
CA ALA A 48 -4.00 14.06 6.51
C ALA A 48 -2.83 13.77 5.55
N SER A 49 -2.13 12.65 5.77
CA SER A 49 -1.03 12.20 4.90
C SER A 49 -1.49 11.92 3.47
N ALA A 50 -2.60 11.20 3.32
CA ALA A 50 -3.17 10.85 2.03
C ALA A 50 -3.69 12.09 1.28
N LEU A 51 -4.34 13.02 1.98
CA LEU A 51 -4.77 14.30 1.39
C LEU A 51 -3.56 15.12 0.90
N PHE A 52 -2.51 15.22 1.71
CA PHE A 52 -1.29 15.94 1.34
C PHE A 52 -0.64 15.32 0.11
N ALA A 53 -0.45 14.01 0.10
CA ALA A 53 0.15 13.30 -1.03
C ALA A 53 -0.65 13.48 -2.32
N ARG A 54 -1.99 13.39 -2.27
CA ARG A 54 -2.88 13.64 -3.40
C ARG A 54 -2.76 15.09 -3.89
N THR A 55 -2.78 16.06 -2.98
CA THR A 55 -2.61 17.48 -3.31
C THR A 55 -1.29 17.73 -4.03
N MET A 56 -0.19 17.17 -3.53
CA MET A 56 1.13 17.35 -4.13
C MET A 56 1.24 16.63 -5.47
N ALA A 57 0.73 15.40 -5.58
CA ALA A 57 0.64 14.68 -6.83
C ALA A 57 -0.07 15.51 -7.90
N THR A 58 -1.22 16.09 -7.60
CA THR A 58 -1.94 16.99 -8.52
C THR A 58 -1.10 18.21 -8.89
N LYS A 59 -0.57 18.95 -7.91
CA LYS A 59 0.24 20.17 -8.16
C LYS A 59 1.42 19.88 -9.10
N ILE A 60 2.18 18.85 -8.80
CA ILE A 60 3.37 18.47 -9.57
C ILE A 60 2.99 17.99 -10.97
N PHE A 61 1.93 17.19 -11.07
CA PHE A 61 1.43 16.64 -12.31
C PHE A 61 0.90 17.73 -13.25
N VAL A 62 0.25 18.78 -12.73
CA VAL A 62 -0.23 19.94 -13.52
C VAL A 62 0.75 21.12 -13.56
N LYS A 63 2.00 20.93 -13.12
CA LYS A 63 3.08 21.92 -13.15
C LYS A 63 2.81 23.21 -12.34
N THR A 64 1.98 23.11 -11.31
CA THR A 64 1.84 24.18 -10.31
C THR A 64 3.12 24.30 -9.50
N GLN A 65 3.66 25.52 -9.38
CA GLN A 65 4.83 25.79 -8.57
C GLN A 65 4.55 25.47 -7.09
N LEU A 66 5.45 24.71 -6.45
CA LEU A 66 5.36 24.41 -5.02
C LEU A 66 5.66 25.67 -4.21
N ALA A 67 4.79 25.96 -3.24
CA ALA A 67 4.92 27.10 -2.35
C ALA A 67 5.75 26.74 -1.09
N PRO A 68 6.37 27.72 -0.40
CA PRO A 68 7.06 27.47 0.87
C PRO A 68 6.19 26.72 1.90
N ASP A 69 4.89 27.01 1.94
CA ASP A 69 3.93 26.35 2.83
C ASP A 69 3.79 24.84 2.54
N ASP A 70 4.01 24.38 1.30
CA ASP A 70 3.98 22.97 0.96
C ASP A 70 5.13 22.19 1.65
N PHE A 71 6.32 22.80 1.71
CA PHE A 71 7.49 22.23 2.38
C PHE A 71 7.36 22.27 3.90
N THR A 72 6.84 23.39 4.44
CA THR A 72 6.50 23.50 5.87
C THR A 72 5.52 22.42 6.26
N ARG A 73 4.46 22.22 5.45
CA ARG A 73 3.45 21.21 5.71
C ARG A 73 3.97 19.78 5.64
N GLN A 74 4.84 19.48 4.68
CA GLN A 74 5.53 18.18 4.62
C GLN A 74 6.29 17.93 5.92
N SER A 75 7.06 18.92 6.39
CA SER A 75 7.87 18.83 7.61
C SER A 75 7.01 18.61 8.86
N GLU A 76 5.89 19.31 8.99
CA GLU A 76 4.92 19.11 10.08
C GLU A 76 4.39 17.68 10.12
N LEU A 77 3.96 17.14 8.96
CA LEU A 77 3.43 15.78 8.86
C LEU A 77 4.49 14.73 9.18
N LEU A 78 5.72 14.88 8.67
CA LEU A 78 6.83 13.96 8.98
C LEU A 78 7.19 13.99 10.47
N ASN A 79 7.17 15.17 11.10
CA ASN A 79 7.38 15.31 12.54
C ASN A 79 6.25 14.66 13.35
N ALA A 80 5.00 14.84 12.94
CA ALA A 80 3.84 14.19 13.55
C ALA A 80 3.97 12.66 13.49
N HIS A 81 4.37 12.12 12.32
CA HIS A 81 4.67 10.71 12.14
C HIS A 81 5.79 10.20 13.06
N HIS A 82 6.91 10.91 13.15
CA HIS A 82 7.99 10.55 14.06
C HIS A 82 7.56 10.53 15.53
N SER A 83 6.82 11.55 15.97
CA SER A 83 6.30 11.61 17.34
C SER A 83 5.34 10.47 17.63
N TRP A 84 4.41 10.19 16.72
CA TRP A 84 3.47 9.08 16.85
C TRP A 84 4.19 7.72 16.89
N PHE A 85 5.16 7.50 16.01
CA PHE A 85 5.93 6.25 15.98
C PHE A 85 6.74 6.06 17.26
N ARG A 86 7.35 7.13 17.79
CA ARG A 86 8.04 7.09 19.08
C ARG A 86 7.09 6.67 20.20
N ALA A 87 5.85 7.17 20.22
CA ALA A 87 4.84 6.79 21.20
C ALA A 87 4.46 5.31 21.07
N LEU A 88 4.31 4.79 19.85
CA LEU A 88 4.13 3.36 19.58
C LEU A 88 5.30 2.53 20.14
N LYS A 89 6.55 2.90 19.82
CA LYS A 89 7.74 2.18 20.32
C LYS A 89 7.81 2.18 21.84
N LYS A 90 7.46 3.29 22.49
CA LYS A 90 7.40 3.37 23.97
C LYS A 90 6.38 2.38 24.53
N LEU A 91 5.19 2.29 23.96
CA LEU A 91 4.18 1.34 24.41
C LEU A 91 4.61 -0.11 24.21
N GLU A 92 5.25 -0.43 23.08
CA GLU A 92 5.82 -1.76 22.82
C GLU A 92 6.89 -2.16 23.84
N LEU A 93 7.72 -1.22 24.27
CA LEU A 93 8.81 -1.47 25.23
C LEU A 93 8.35 -1.48 26.69
N ALA A 94 7.18 -0.90 26.98
CA ALA A 94 6.68 -0.76 28.36
C ALA A 94 6.20 -2.09 28.96
N LYS A 95 5.91 -3.11 28.13
CA LYS A 95 5.34 -4.38 28.58
C LYS A 95 5.65 -5.52 27.61
N VAL A 96 5.49 -6.75 28.09
CA VAL A 96 5.42 -7.93 27.21
C VAL A 96 4.07 -7.91 26.50
N LEU A 97 4.10 -7.97 25.17
CA LEU A 97 2.89 -7.90 24.34
C LEU A 97 2.16 -9.24 24.31
N THR A 98 0.83 -9.19 24.29
CA THR A 98 0.04 -10.35 23.90
C THR A 98 0.17 -10.59 22.39
N LYS A 99 -0.20 -11.79 21.92
CA LYS A 99 -0.17 -12.08 20.47
C LYS A 99 -1.04 -11.12 19.65
N GLU A 100 -2.18 -10.75 20.21
CA GLU A 100 -3.08 -9.72 19.67
C GLU A 100 -2.37 -8.37 19.54
N GLU A 101 -1.67 -7.93 20.58
CA GLU A 101 -0.96 -6.65 20.59
C GLU A 101 0.23 -6.63 19.61
N GLU A 102 0.93 -7.76 19.43
CA GLU A 102 1.95 -7.89 18.39
C GLU A 102 1.38 -7.66 16.98
N ILE A 103 0.21 -8.24 16.69
CA ILE A 103 -0.45 -8.11 15.39
C ILE A 103 -0.95 -6.67 15.19
N MET A 104 -1.52 -6.05 16.23
CA MET A 104 -1.92 -4.65 16.21
C MET A 104 -0.72 -3.74 15.96
N ALA A 105 0.39 -3.93 16.70
CA ALA A 105 1.61 -3.18 16.52
C ALA A 105 2.18 -3.32 15.10
N ALA A 106 2.17 -4.54 14.54
CA ALA A 106 2.60 -4.79 13.18
C ALA A 106 1.73 -4.06 12.15
N SER A 107 0.40 -4.10 12.30
CA SER A 107 -0.54 -3.38 11.42
C SER A 107 -0.36 -1.86 11.50
N LEU A 108 -0.14 -1.32 12.70
CA LEU A 108 0.16 0.09 12.93
C LEU A 108 1.48 0.53 12.28
N LYS A 109 2.52 -0.31 12.36
CA LYS A 109 3.80 -0.08 11.68
C LYS A 109 3.67 -0.09 10.17
N LEU A 110 2.87 -0.99 9.59
CA LEU A 110 2.58 -0.99 8.14
C LEU A 110 2.03 0.35 7.69
N GLY A 111 1.02 0.87 8.41
CA GLY A 111 0.41 2.16 8.13
C GLY A 111 1.41 3.31 8.23
N TYR A 112 2.22 3.33 9.30
CA TYR A 112 3.27 4.33 9.51
C TYR A 112 4.30 4.34 8.37
N TYR A 113 4.95 3.22 8.10
CA TYR A 113 6.03 3.18 7.11
C TYR A 113 5.52 3.57 5.72
N SER A 114 4.36 3.07 5.32
CA SER A 114 3.78 3.36 4.01
C SER A 114 3.46 4.85 3.84
N THR A 115 2.81 5.45 4.84
CA THR A 115 2.41 6.87 4.77
C THR A 115 3.57 7.83 4.95
N TYR A 116 4.57 7.46 5.75
CA TYR A 116 5.80 8.25 5.89
C TYR A 116 6.55 8.36 4.56
N ILE A 117 6.83 7.22 3.91
CA ILE A 117 7.51 7.18 2.62
C ILE A 117 6.73 8.01 1.59
N LEU A 118 5.41 7.84 1.57
CA LEU A 118 4.54 8.58 0.65
C LEU A 118 4.69 10.10 0.82
N ILE A 119 4.70 10.61 2.06
CA ILE A 119 4.85 12.04 2.34
C ILE A 119 6.24 12.54 1.99
N ASP A 120 7.29 11.81 2.39
CA ASP A 120 8.68 12.25 2.19
C ASP A 120 9.02 12.38 0.70
N CYS A 121 8.45 11.49 -0.12
CA CYS A 121 8.61 11.52 -1.58
C CYS A 121 7.56 12.38 -2.31
N ALA A 122 6.55 12.93 -1.63
CA ALA A 122 5.39 13.57 -2.28
C ALA A 122 5.71 14.82 -3.09
N LEU A 123 6.82 15.50 -2.81
CA LEU A 123 7.21 16.77 -3.45
C LEU A 123 8.00 16.60 -4.75
N SER A 124 8.19 15.37 -5.23
CA SER A 124 9.01 15.09 -6.42
C SER A 124 8.41 14.01 -7.31
N LEU A 125 8.65 14.12 -8.63
CA LEU A 125 8.43 13.01 -9.56
C LEU A 125 9.59 12.01 -9.56
N ARG A 126 10.75 12.38 -9.00
CA ARG A 126 11.95 11.55 -9.03
C ARG A 126 11.75 10.28 -8.22
N GLN A 127 11.73 9.14 -8.89
CA GLN A 127 11.43 7.85 -8.28
C GLN A 127 12.63 7.27 -7.52
N THR A 128 13.88 7.66 -7.84
CA THR A 128 15.04 7.31 -7.02
C THR A 128 14.97 7.84 -5.58
N ASN A 129 14.10 8.80 -5.27
CA ASN A 129 13.93 9.30 -3.89
C ASN A 129 13.44 8.20 -2.94
N PHE A 130 12.70 7.22 -3.45
CA PHE A 130 12.24 6.06 -2.66
C PHE A 130 13.41 5.22 -2.12
N ASP A 131 14.60 5.28 -2.71
CA ASP A 131 15.76 4.48 -2.31
C ASP A 131 16.25 4.81 -0.90
N ALA A 132 16.03 6.04 -0.44
CA ALA A 132 16.34 6.47 0.92
C ALA A 132 15.55 5.67 1.99
N HIS A 133 14.51 4.95 1.58
CA HIS A 133 13.60 4.22 2.46
C HIS A 133 13.66 2.70 2.32
N LEU A 134 14.75 2.14 1.79
CA LEU A 134 14.91 0.68 1.64
C LEU A 134 14.60 -0.08 2.95
N GLU A 135 15.08 0.41 4.09
CA GLU A 135 14.84 -0.23 5.39
C GLU A 135 13.36 -0.15 5.82
N TYR A 136 12.65 0.91 5.44
CA TYR A 136 11.22 1.01 5.72
C TYR A 136 10.41 0.06 4.82
N PHE A 137 10.79 -0.12 3.55
CA PHE A 137 10.19 -1.13 2.68
C PHE A 137 10.39 -2.56 3.23
N LYS A 138 11.60 -2.90 3.69
CA LYS A 138 11.84 -4.18 4.37
C LYS A 138 11.00 -4.33 5.64
N ALA A 139 10.88 -3.26 6.42
CA ALA A 139 10.03 -3.26 7.61
C ALA A 139 8.54 -3.47 7.26
N ILE A 140 8.06 -2.94 6.12
CA ILE A 140 6.71 -3.23 5.63
C ILE A 140 6.54 -4.73 5.37
N ASN A 141 7.41 -5.35 4.58
CA ASN A 141 7.34 -6.80 4.32
C ASN A 141 7.38 -7.63 5.61
N HIS A 142 8.28 -7.29 6.53
CA HIS A 142 8.41 -7.96 7.81
C HIS A 142 7.12 -7.90 8.64
N ASN A 143 6.52 -6.71 8.80
CA ASN A 143 5.28 -6.57 9.58
C ASN A 143 4.08 -7.21 8.87
N ALA A 144 4.02 -7.16 7.53
CA ALA A 144 3.00 -7.86 6.76
C ALA A 144 3.07 -9.36 7.00
N LYS A 145 4.27 -9.94 7.00
CA LYS A 145 4.48 -11.36 7.29
C LYS A 145 3.96 -11.76 8.66
N ILE A 146 4.25 -11.00 9.72
CA ILE A 146 3.74 -11.26 11.08
C ILE A 146 2.21 -11.40 11.07
N ILE A 147 1.54 -10.51 10.33
CA ILE A 147 0.09 -10.48 10.26
C ILE A 147 -0.44 -11.65 9.43
N LEU A 148 0.13 -11.91 8.26
CA LEU A 148 -0.28 -13.02 7.39
C LEU A 148 -0.08 -14.39 8.07
N ASP A 149 1.03 -14.58 8.78
CA ASP A 149 1.32 -15.79 9.56
C ASP A 149 0.26 -15.99 10.66
N SER A 150 -0.27 -14.90 11.24
CA SER A 150 -1.34 -14.96 12.25
C SER A 150 -2.71 -15.33 11.70
N MET A 151 -2.94 -15.11 10.40
CA MET A 151 -4.21 -15.42 9.73
C MET A 151 -4.35 -16.93 9.40
N GLY A 152 -3.28 -17.73 9.59
CA GLY A 152 -3.29 -19.16 9.27
C GLY A 152 -3.53 -19.45 7.79
N LEU A 153 -3.20 -18.50 6.91
CA LEU A 153 -3.36 -18.66 5.47
C LEU A 153 -2.40 -19.76 5.01
N ARG A 154 -2.96 -20.78 4.31
CA ARG A 154 -2.14 -21.86 3.75
C ARG A 154 -1.30 -21.26 2.63
N THR A 155 0.02 -21.45 2.66
CA THR A 155 0.86 -21.21 1.48
C THR A 155 0.31 -22.04 0.32
N ALA A 156 0.07 -21.39 -0.82
CA ALA A 156 -0.33 -22.08 -2.04
C ALA A 156 0.70 -23.17 -2.32
N ARG A 157 0.27 -24.43 -2.31
CA ARG A 157 1.13 -25.56 -2.64
C ARG A 157 1.60 -25.39 -4.08
N SER A 158 2.90 -25.56 -4.31
CA SER A 158 3.49 -25.57 -5.66
C SER A 158 2.75 -26.58 -6.55
N PRO A 159 2.49 -26.28 -7.85
CA PRO A 159 1.76 -27.18 -8.75
C PRO A 159 2.40 -28.56 -8.94
N ASP A 160 3.68 -28.73 -8.59
CA ASP A 160 4.46 -29.94 -8.89
C ASP A 160 4.13 -31.17 -8.03
N THR A 161 3.19 -31.10 -7.08
CA THR A 161 2.83 -32.27 -6.25
C THR A 161 1.42 -32.84 -6.50
N GLN A 162 0.73 -32.42 -7.58
CA GLN A 162 -0.58 -32.97 -7.95
C GLN A 162 -0.55 -34.09 -9.01
N GLN A 163 0.62 -34.58 -9.42
CA GLN A 163 0.68 -35.85 -10.15
C GLN A 163 0.79 -37.02 -9.17
N GLY A 164 -0.35 -37.54 -8.71
CA GLY A 164 -0.37 -38.88 -8.11
C GLY A 164 -1.41 -39.18 -7.03
N LEU A 165 -2.31 -38.26 -6.67
CA LEU A 165 -3.33 -38.57 -5.66
C LEU A 165 -4.69 -38.86 -6.31
N ASN A 166 -5.09 -40.12 -6.22
CA ASN A 166 -6.33 -40.66 -6.77
C ASN A 166 -7.57 -39.99 -6.13
N GLU A 167 -8.64 -39.75 -6.91
CA GLU A 167 -9.85 -39.02 -6.48
C GLU A 167 -10.50 -39.57 -5.19
N LYS A 168 -10.34 -40.87 -4.94
CA LYS A 168 -10.82 -41.51 -3.70
C LYS A 168 -10.09 -41.04 -2.45
N THR A 169 -8.80 -40.67 -2.54
CA THR A 169 -8.02 -40.16 -1.40
C THR A 169 -8.44 -38.74 -1.04
N LEU A 170 -8.77 -37.91 -2.03
CA LEU A 170 -9.29 -36.56 -1.82
C LEU A 170 -10.67 -36.56 -1.15
N GLN A 171 -11.53 -37.53 -1.47
CA GLN A 171 -12.84 -37.68 -0.81
C GLN A 171 -12.73 -38.16 0.65
N VAL A 172 -11.75 -39.00 0.99
CA VAL A 172 -11.53 -39.47 2.38
C VAL A 172 -10.97 -38.35 3.26
N LEU A 173 -10.03 -37.54 2.75
CA LEU A 173 -9.49 -36.38 3.47
C LEU A 173 -10.58 -35.31 3.75
N ASN A 174 -11.51 -35.12 2.81
CA ASN A 174 -12.64 -34.19 2.99
C ASN A 174 -13.68 -34.69 4.00
N ARG A 175 -13.86 -36.01 4.17
CA ARG A 175 -14.76 -36.58 5.19
C ARG A 175 -14.19 -36.54 6.60
N ALA A 176 -12.88 -36.72 6.76
CA ALA A 176 -12.22 -36.62 8.07
C ALA A 176 -12.20 -35.19 8.64
N SER A 177 -12.45 -34.17 7.81
CA SER A 177 -12.45 -32.76 8.22
C SER A 177 -13.78 -32.29 8.83
N ASN A 178 -14.82 -33.15 8.89
CA ASN A 178 -16.17 -32.76 9.29
C ASN A 178 -16.63 -33.29 10.66
N GLU A 179 -15.75 -33.91 11.46
CA GLU A 179 -16.14 -34.49 12.76
C GLU A 179 -15.53 -33.87 14.03
N ASP A 180 -14.69 -32.83 13.94
CA ASP A 180 -14.26 -32.10 15.13
C ASP A 180 -14.95 -30.73 15.25
N GLY A 181 -16.11 -30.76 15.91
CA GLY A 181 -16.87 -29.60 16.36
C GLY A 181 -16.16 -28.83 17.47
N VAL A 182 -15.01 -28.22 17.17
CA VAL A 182 -14.42 -27.16 17.99
C VAL A 182 -14.90 -25.83 17.45
N SER A 183 -15.50 -25.04 18.33
CA SER A 183 -16.04 -23.72 18.06
C SER A 183 -15.11 -22.89 17.19
N LYS A 184 -15.70 -22.25 16.16
CA LYS A 184 -15.05 -21.28 15.30
C LYS A 184 -14.73 -20.02 16.14
N ALA A 185 -13.74 -20.13 17.03
CA ALA A 185 -13.21 -19.04 17.84
C ALA A 185 -12.46 -17.98 17.00
N GLY A 186 -12.51 -18.08 15.66
CA GLY A 186 -11.92 -17.12 14.73
C GLY A 186 -12.83 -15.95 14.34
N ALA A 187 -13.98 -15.76 14.99
CA ALA A 187 -14.99 -14.77 14.58
C ALA A 187 -15.10 -13.55 15.54
N HIS A 188 -14.02 -13.16 16.21
CA HIS A 188 -14.02 -11.99 17.10
C HIS A 188 -12.87 -11.00 16.90
N PHE A 189 -12.21 -11.00 15.74
CA PHE A 189 -11.26 -9.95 15.36
C PHE A 189 -11.73 -9.20 14.12
N THR A 190 -12.62 -8.23 14.32
CA THR A 190 -12.92 -7.18 13.34
C THR A 190 -11.85 -6.09 13.43
N PHE A 191 -10.58 -6.46 13.24
CA PHE A 191 -9.50 -5.49 13.15
C PHE A 191 -9.34 -5.10 11.68
N GLU A 192 -9.45 -3.81 11.36
CA GLU A 192 -9.17 -3.25 10.03
C GLU A 192 -7.65 -3.34 9.77
N ILE A 193 -7.16 -4.55 9.60
CA ILE A 193 -5.80 -4.83 9.19
C ILE A 193 -5.76 -4.61 7.69
N SER A 194 -4.91 -3.67 7.27
CA SER A 194 -4.61 -3.48 5.86
C SER A 194 -3.19 -3.96 5.54
N VAL A 195 -3.08 -4.92 4.63
CA VAL A 195 -1.84 -5.59 4.21
C VAL A 195 -1.66 -5.47 2.70
N ILE A 196 -2.73 -5.60 1.91
CA ILE A 196 -2.66 -5.54 0.45
C ILE A 196 -2.07 -4.21 -0.06
N PRO A 197 -2.58 -3.02 0.35
CA PRO A 197 -2.04 -1.75 -0.13
C PRO A 197 -0.57 -1.51 0.24
N PRO A 198 -0.11 -1.73 1.50
CA PRO A 198 1.30 -1.62 1.84
C PRO A 198 2.22 -2.54 1.01
N LEU A 199 1.83 -3.79 0.81
CA LEU A 199 2.63 -4.74 0.01
C LEU A 199 2.67 -4.33 -1.47
N HIS A 200 1.54 -3.92 -2.03
CA HIS A 200 1.49 -3.42 -3.41
C HIS A 200 2.34 -2.14 -3.57
N PHE A 201 2.33 -1.26 -2.56
CA PHE A 201 3.18 -0.06 -2.53
C PHE A 201 4.67 -0.43 -2.52
N VAL A 202 5.10 -1.40 -1.72
CA VAL A 202 6.48 -1.93 -1.76
C VAL A 202 6.83 -2.46 -3.15
N ALA A 203 5.97 -3.32 -3.70
CA ALA A 203 6.21 -4.01 -4.97
C ALA A 203 6.30 -3.06 -6.17
N THR A 204 5.69 -1.87 -6.08
CA THR A 204 5.66 -0.87 -7.17
C THR A 204 6.64 0.29 -6.97
N ARG A 205 6.93 0.70 -5.74
CA ARG A 205 7.78 1.88 -5.46
C ARG A 205 9.22 1.56 -5.06
N CYS A 206 9.47 0.42 -4.43
CA CYS A 206 10.85 0.04 -4.10
C CYS A 206 11.64 -0.27 -5.39
N ARG A 207 12.90 0.16 -5.50
CA ARG A 207 13.79 -0.23 -6.61
C ARG A 207 14.58 -1.52 -6.35
N CYS A 208 14.64 -2.02 -5.10
CA CYS A 208 15.40 -3.23 -4.77
C CYS A 208 14.68 -4.51 -5.26
N PRO A 209 15.25 -5.26 -6.22
CA PRO A 209 14.58 -6.41 -6.85
C PRO A 209 14.15 -7.50 -5.86
N ILE A 210 14.92 -7.71 -4.79
CA ILE A 210 14.67 -8.72 -3.75
C ILE A 210 13.45 -8.34 -2.90
N VAL A 211 13.41 -7.09 -2.41
CA VAL A 211 12.35 -6.60 -1.52
C VAL A 211 11.00 -6.54 -2.25
N ARG A 212 11.02 -6.22 -3.55
CA ARG A 212 9.82 -6.24 -4.40
C ARG A 212 9.24 -7.64 -4.57
N ARG A 213 10.09 -8.62 -4.89
CA ARG A 213 9.68 -10.02 -5.05
C ARG A 213 9.18 -10.61 -3.73
N GLU A 214 9.78 -10.25 -2.60
CA GLU A 214 9.27 -10.63 -1.28
C GLU A 214 7.85 -10.07 -1.05
N ALA A 215 7.59 -8.81 -1.40
CA ALA A 215 6.26 -8.22 -1.28
C ALA A 215 5.22 -8.94 -2.16
N VAL A 216 5.59 -9.28 -3.40
CA VAL A 216 4.74 -10.09 -4.29
C VAL A 216 4.48 -11.48 -3.72
N ALA A 217 5.50 -12.15 -3.19
CA ALA A 217 5.34 -13.47 -2.58
C ALA A 217 4.40 -13.44 -1.35
N LEU A 218 4.43 -12.35 -0.58
CA LEU A 218 3.48 -12.13 0.52
C LEU A 218 2.06 -11.87 0.02
N LEU A 219 1.88 -11.16 -1.10
CA LEU A 219 0.56 -11.05 -1.74
C LEU A 219 0.06 -12.41 -2.26
N GLU A 220 0.95 -13.26 -2.77
CA GLU A 220 0.61 -14.60 -3.27
C GLU A 220 0.19 -15.59 -2.17
N THR A 221 0.32 -15.23 -0.88
CA THR A 221 -0.33 -15.99 0.21
C THR A 221 -1.84 -15.76 0.28
N ASN A 222 -2.39 -14.96 -0.64
CA ASN A 222 -3.81 -14.70 -0.82
C ASN A 222 -4.50 -14.10 0.43
N PRO A 223 -4.03 -12.95 0.95
CA PRO A 223 -4.76 -12.20 1.97
C PRO A 223 -6.21 -11.91 1.55
N PRO A 224 -7.15 -11.86 2.52
CA PRO A 224 -8.53 -11.48 2.25
C PRO A 224 -8.63 -10.10 1.58
N ARG A 225 -9.61 -9.94 0.70
CA ARG A 225 -9.90 -8.68 0.01
C ARG A 225 -10.13 -7.51 1.00
N GLU A 226 -9.53 -6.35 0.69
CA GLU A 226 -9.60 -5.14 1.52
C GLU A 226 -10.35 -4.01 0.79
N GLY A 227 -11.67 -4.03 0.85
CA GLY A 227 -12.51 -3.05 0.14
C GLY A 227 -12.34 -3.13 -1.38
N LEU A 228 -11.76 -2.09 -1.99
CA LEU A 228 -11.45 -2.03 -3.42
C LEU A 228 -10.14 -2.76 -3.78
N TRP A 229 -9.36 -3.19 -2.79
CA TRP A 229 -8.10 -3.91 -2.99
C TRP A 229 -8.34 -5.41 -3.12
N ASP A 230 -8.47 -5.85 -4.37
CA ASP A 230 -8.48 -7.26 -4.75
C ASP A 230 -7.06 -7.77 -4.98
N VAL A 231 -6.68 -8.88 -4.32
CA VAL A 231 -5.29 -9.34 -4.30
C VAL A 231 -4.80 -9.81 -5.67
N GLU A 232 -5.63 -10.52 -6.44
CA GLU A 232 -5.26 -11.02 -7.78
C GLU A 232 -4.94 -9.85 -8.73
N THR A 233 -5.82 -8.85 -8.73
CA THR A 233 -5.63 -7.59 -9.47
C THR A 233 -4.28 -6.94 -9.12
N HIS A 234 -3.96 -6.83 -7.83
CA HIS A 234 -2.76 -6.12 -7.38
C HIS A 234 -1.47 -6.92 -7.54
N ILE A 235 -1.53 -8.25 -7.57
CA ILE A 235 -0.42 -9.12 -7.99
C ILE A 235 -0.12 -8.91 -9.47
N ALA A 236 -1.15 -8.94 -10.33
CA ALA A 236 -0.98 -8.76 -11.77
C ALA A 236 -0.34 -7.41 -12.11
N VAL A 237 -0.85 -6.32 -11.52
CA VAL A 237 -0.26 -4.98 -11.68
C VAL A 237 1.19 -4.96 -11.15
N ALA A 238 1.44 -5.46 -9.94
CA ALA A 238 2.79 -5.43 -9.35
C ALA A 238 3.83 -6.17 -10.20
N LYS A 239 3.48 -7.36 -10.71
CA LYS A 239 4.35 -8.14 -11.60
C LYS A 239 4.65 -7.39 -12.89
N ARG A 240 3.64 -6.76 -13.49
CA ARG A 240 3.83 -5.98 -14.72
C ARG A 240 4.69 -4.74 -14.50
N VAL A 241 4.49 -4.03 -13.38
CA VAL A 241 5.34 -2.89 -13.00
C VAL A 241 6.79 -3.34 -12.84
N ILE A 242 7.04 -4.45 -12.14
CA ILE A 242 8.38 -5.02 -11.99
C ILE A 242 9.01 -5.32 -13.35
N GLU A 243 8.27 -5.98 -14.25
CA GLU A 243 8.74 -6.33 -15.59
C GLU A 243 9.14 -5.10 -16.41
N ILE A 244 8.29 -4.07 -16.43
CA ILE A 244 8.54 -2.81 -17.16
C ILE A 244 9.78 -2.12 -16.58
N GLU A 245 9.82 -1.89 -15.27
CA GLU A 245 10.87 -1.09 -14.65
C GLU A 245 12.23 -1.81 -14.65
N GLU A 246 12.26 -3.13 -14.42
CA GLU A 246 13.49 -3.93 -14.43
C GLU A 246 14.01 -4.25 -15.85
N SER A 247 13.30 -3.84 -16.91
CA SER A 247 13.79 -3.98 -18.30
C SER A 247 14.99 -3.09 -18.62
N VAL A 248 15.16 -2.00 -17.86
CA VAL A 248 16.30 -1.09 -17.95
C VAL A 248 16.89 -0.92 -16.56
N LEU A 249 18.16 -1.28 -16.40
CA LEU A 249 18.85 -1.22 -15.12
C LEU A 249 19.88 -0.09 -15.10
N ASP A 250 19.99 0.56 -13.95
CA ASP A 250 21.05 1.49 -13.62
C ASP A 250 22.38 0.71 -13.54
N PRO A 251 23.40 1.09 -14.33
CA PRO A 251 24.65 0.33 -14.41
C PRO A 251 25.49 0.39 -13.12
N VAL A 252 25.22 1.35 -12.23
CA VAL A 252 25.94 1.54 -10.97
C VAL A 252 25.30 0.72 -9.86
N THR A 253 23.98 0.78 -9.74
CA THR A 253 23.25 0.14 -8.62
C THR A 253 22.72 -1.25 -8.96
N GLY A 254 22.54 -1.56 -10.24
CA GLY A 254 21.85 -2.77 -10.71
C GLY A 254 20.35 -2.77 -10.43
N TRP A 255 19.77 -1.63 -10.02
CA TRP A 255 18.34 -1.44 -9.78
C TRP A 255 17.67 -0.81 -11.00
N PRO A 256 16.33 -0.84 -11.15
CA PRO A 256 15.61 -0.17 -12.25
C PRO A 256 16.11 1.25 -12.50
N ALA A 257 16.51 1.61 -13.71
CA ALA A 257 16.97 2.95 -14.03
C ALA A 257 15.84 3.98 -13.86
N GLU A 258 16.16 5.23 -13.51
CA GLU A 258 15.15 6.29 -13.32
C GLU A 258 14.24 6.45 -14.55
N SER A 259 14.79 6.29 -15.76
CA SER A 259 14.06 6.41 -17.02
C SER A 259 13.01 5.33 -17.28
N SER A 260 13.12 4.17 -16.63
CA SER A 260 12.10 3.11 -16.71
C SER A 260 11.10 3.18 -15.57
N ARG A 261 11.27 4.07 -14.58
CA ARG A 261 10.39 4.15 -13.41
C ARG A 261 9.01 4.68 -13.76
N LEU A 262 7.98 4.07 -13.20
CA LEU A 262 6.59 4.44 -13.43
C LEU A 262 6.09 5.46 -12.39
N TRP A 263 5.44 6.51 -12.86
CA TRP A 263 4.68 7.44 -12.05
C TRP A 263 3.35 6.81 -11.60
N CYS A 264 2.60 6.23 -12.54
CA CYS A 264 1.29 5.63 -12.28
C CYS A 264 1.16 4.23 -12.93
N SER A 265 0.36 3.38 -12.28
CA SER A 265 0.01 2.02 -12.69
C SER A 265 -1.40 1.70 -12.19
N VAL A 266 -2.41 2.42 -12.68
CA VAL A 266 -3.77 2.44 -12.09
C VAL A 266 -4.72 1.59 -12.91
N HIS A 267 -5.38 0.61 -12.26
CA HIS A 267 -6.39 -0.21 -12.91
C HIS A 267 -7.76 0.51 -13.00
N ASP A 268 -8.59 0.14 -13.97
CA ASP A 268 -9.88 0.79 -14.26
C ASP A 268 -11.02 0.48 -13.26
N GLY A 269 -10.73 -0.29 -12.21
CA GLY A 269 -11.69 -0.68 -11.17
C GLY A 269 -12.78 -1.66 -11.62
N ARG A 270 -12.78 -2.14 -12.88
CA ARG A 270 -13.81 -3.06 -13.40
C ARG A 270 -13.62 -4.51 -12.94
N GLY A 271 -12.52 -4.80 -12.25
CA GLY A 271 -12.23 -6.08 -11.62
C GLY A 271 -11.64 -7.13 -12.56
N TYR A 272 -11.16 -8.24 -11.97
CA TYR A 272 -10.46 -9.34 -12.65
C TYR A 272 -11.42 -10.39 -13.24
N SER A 273 -12.60 -9.98 -13.74
CA SER A 273 -13.70 -10.92 -14.09
C SER A 273 -13.38 -11.88 -15.23
N ASP A 274 -12.54 -11.45 -16.18
CA ASP A 274 -12.09 -12.28 -17.32
C ASP A 274 -10.64 -12.75 -17.15
N GLY A 275 -10.11 -12.70 -15.92
CA GLY A 275 -8.68 -12.88 -15.66
C GLY A 275 -7.80 -11.76 -16.23
N LYS A 276 -8.40 -10.65 -16.68
CA LYS A 276 -7.72 -9.52 -17.31
C LYS A 276 -8.24 -8.20 -16.78
N ILE A 277 -7.35 -7.23 -16.65
CA ILE A 277 -7.63 -5.87 -16.18
C ILE A 277 -7.01 -4.85 -17.12
N MET A 278 -7.69 -3.71 -17.30
CA MET A 278 -7.12 -2.57 -17.99
C MET A 278 -6.32 -1.74 -16.99
N VAL A 279 -5.06 -1.45 -17.33
CA VAL A 279 -4.16 -0.68 -16.49
C VAL A 279 -3.58 0.48 -17.27
N THR A 280 -3.67 1.65 -16.66
CA THR A 280 -3.07 2.89 -17.15
C THR A 280 -1.66 3.01 -16.61
N PHE A 281 -0.71 3.28 -17.50
CA PHE A 281 0.68 3.47 -17.14
C PHE A 281 1.23 4.81 -17.65
N ALA A 282 2.18 5.33 -16.90
CA ALA A 282 2.97 6.49 -17.30
C ALA A 282 4.36 6.44 -16.66
N TYR A 283 5.40 6.69 -17.45
CA TYR A 283 6.74 6.90 -16.90
C TYR A 283 6.82 8.20 -16.09
N ALA A 284 7.70 8.22 -15.10
CA ALA A 284 7.96 9.41 -14.31
C ALA A 284 8.57 10.54 -15.16
N GLU A 285 9.48 10.22 -16.09
CA GLU A 285 10.04 11.18 -17.05
C GLU A 285 8.95 11.75 -17.97
N TRP A 286 8.05 10.90 -18.47
CA TRP A 286 6.89 11.39 -19.23
C TRP A 286 6.04 12.35 -18.41
N ALA A 287 5.75 11.99 -17.15
CA ALA A 287 4.97 12.86 -16.27
C ALA A 287 5.71 14.18 -16.00
N GLN A 288 7.04 14.18 -16.02
CA GLN A 288 7.89 15.36 -15.83
C GLN A 288 7.86 16.31 -17.03
N ASP A 289 7.87 15.78 -18.25
CA ASP A 289 8.01 16.59 -19.46
C ASP A 289 6.68 16.87 -20.19
N ARG A 290 5.59 16.18 -19.84
CA ARG A 290 4.31 16.43 -20.50
C ARG A 290 3.75 17.83 -20.20
N VAL A 291 2.99 18.35 -21.16
CA VAL A 291 2.28 19.63 -21.08
C VAL A 291 0.89 19.42 -20.45
N PRO A 292 0.54 20.14 -19.37
CA PRO A 292 -0.79 20.05 -18.77
C PRO A 292 -1.90 20.49 -19.73
N GLN A 293 -3.04 19.81 -19.65
CA GLN A 293 -4.23 20.15 -20.44
C GLN A 293 -5.30 20.85 -19.58
N ALA A 294 -6.21 21.58 -20.24
CA ALA A 294 -7.31 22.28 -19.56
C ALA A 294 -8.24 21.34 -18.76
N ASP A 295 -8.28 20.06 -19.11
CA ASP A 295 -9.11 19.05 -18.47
C ASP A 295 -8.41 18.38 -17.27
N ASP A 296 -7.10 18.59 -17.06
CA ASP A 296 -6.32 17.96 -15.98
C ASP A 296 -6.77 18.38 -14.57
N LEU A 297 -7.45 19.54 -14.47
CA LEU A 297 -7.99 20.06 -13.20
C LEU A 297 -9.43 19.61 -12.95
N ARG A 298 -10.08 18.95 -13.91
CA ARG A 298 -11.47 18.50 -13.73
C ARG A 298 -11.51 17.17 -12.99
N PRO A 299 -12.47 16.98 -12.08
CA PRO A 299 -12.73 15.68 -11.49
C PRO A 299 -12.96 14.65 -12.60
N PHE A 300 -12.28 13.50 -12.52
CA PHE A 300 -12.42 12.44 -13.50
C PHE A 300 -13.85 11.90 -13.51
N THR A 301 -14.54 12.04 -14.65
CA THR A 301 -15.96 11.65 -14.80
C THR A 301 -16.16 10.23 -15.31
N GLY A 302 -15.11 9.39 -15.31
CA GLY A 302 -15.20 8.01 -15.78
C GLY A 302 -14.94 7.82 -17.28
N ALA A 303 -14.22 8.75 -17.93
CA ALA A 303 -13.86 8.65 -19.35
C ALA A 303 -12.96 7.44 -19.65
N ALA A 304 -12.91 7.00 -20.92
CA ALA A 304 -12.12 5.84 -21.33
C ALA A 304 -10.59 6.09 -21.32
N GLU A 305 -10.17 7.34 -21.55
CA GLU A 305 -8.77 7.76 -21.48
C GLU A 305 -8.57 8.62 -20.24
N ARG A 306 -7.57 8.26 -19.41
CA ARG A 306 -7.20 9.07 -18.27
C ARG A 306 -6.19 10.15 -18.69
N PRO A 307 -6.33 11.41 -18.23
CA PRO A 307 -5.37 12.48 -18.56
C PRO A 307 -3.93 12.20 -18.07
N ASP A 308 -3.78 11.31 -17.09
CA ASP A 308 -2.50 10.83 -16.55
C ASP A 308 -1.94 9.58 -17.21
N ALA A 309 -2.54 9.13 -18.30
CA ALA A 309 -2.04 8.02 -19.09
C ALA A 309 -0.99 8.45 -20.12
N GLN A 310 0.12 7.72 -20.19
CA GLN A 310 0.96 7.68 -21.38
C GLN A 310 0.50 6.54 -22.31
N TRP A 311 0.12 5.39 -21.74
CA TRP A 311 -0.54 4.31 -22.47
C TRP A 311 -1.47 3.51 -21.55
N VAL A 312 -2.30 2.68 -22.18
CA VAL A 312 -3.20 1.75 -21.49
C VAL A 312 -2.96 0.34 -22.04
N GLU A 313 -2.87 -0.64 -21.16
CA GLU A 313 -2.59 -2.03 -21.49
C GLU A 313 -3.62 -2.95 -20.82
N LYS A 314 -4.04 -4.01 -21.52
CA LYS A 314 -4.82 -5.10 -20.93
C LYS A 314 -3.88 -6.18 -20.43
N ILE A 315 -3.78 -6.36 -19.11
CA ILE A 315 -2.88 -7.33 -18.47
C ILE A 315 -3.69 -8.41 -17.76
N GLY A 316 -3.16 -9.63 -17.69
CA GLY A 316 -3.84 -10.77 -17.09
C GLY A 316 -3.35 -12.10 -17.62
#